data_AF-A0A496ZMG1-F1
#
_entry.id   AF-A0A496ZMG1-F1
#
_cell.length_a   1.000
_cell.length_b   1.000
_cell.length_c   1.000
_cell.angle_alpha   90.00
_cell.angle_beta   90.00
_cell.angle_gamma   90.00
#
_symmetry.space_group_name_H-M   'P 1'
#
loop_
_entity.id
_entity.type
_entity.pdbx_description
1 polymer ?
#
loop_
_entity_poly.entity_id
_entity_poly.type
_entity_poly.pdbx_seq_one_letter_code
_entity_poly.pdbx_strand_id
1 'polypeptide(L)'
;MNKLYFGDNLDIIKELYQQNPNGFIDLIYIDPPFNSKRDYNILFESIDLSDTKAQKQAFADTWSNVSYFDTLNEIQEVNLDLYNFLKVFDNINFSKSAISYLSIMAIRIWYMHKLLKDTGS
;
A
#
# COMPACT_ATOMS: atom_id res chain seq x y z
N MET A 1 5.93 6.92 -26.54
CA MET A 1 4.53 7.40 -26.38
C MET A 1 4.20 7.33 -24.90
N ASN A 2 3.62 8.38 -24.32
CA ASN A 2 3.32 8.41 -22.88
C ASN A 2 2.00 7.68 -22.61
N LYS A 3 1.88 7.06 -21.43
CA LYS A 3 0.69 6.31 -21.00
C LYS A 3 0.17 6.87 -19.68
N LEU A 4 -1.17 6.90 -19.54
CA LEU A 4 -1.86 7.21 -18.29
C LEU A 4 -2.80 6.04 -17.99
N TYR A 5 -2.75 5.53 -16.77
CA TYR A 5 -3.60 4.44 -16.31
C TYR A 5 -4.55 4.95 -15.23
N PHE A 6 -5.77 4.40 -15.18
CA PHE A 6 -6.80 4.79 -14.22
C PHE A 6 -7.35 3.53 -13.54
N GLY A 7 -7.31 3.47 -12.21
CA GLY A 7 -7.70 2.32 -11.40
C GLY A 7 -6.86 2.18 -10.12
N ASP A 8 -7.02 1.07 -9.40
CA ASP A 8 -6.10 0.73 -8.31
C ASP A 8 -4.70 0.46 -8.90
N ASN A 9 -3.69 1.10 -8.31
CA ASN A 9 -2.33 0.98 -8.81
C ASN A 9 -1.77 -0.44 -8.70
N LEU A 10 -2.24 -1.25 -7.74
CA LEU A 10 -1.77 -2.63 -7.56
C LEU A 10 -2.19 -3.50 -8.73
N ASP A 11 -3.44 -3.39 -9.18
CA ASP A 11 -3.96 -4.16 -10.32
C ASP A 11 -3.22 -3.81 -11.62
N ILE A 12 -3.02 -2.50 -11.84
CA ILE A 12 -2.27 -2.00 -13.00
C ILE A 12 -0.81 -2.52 -12.97
N ILE A 13 -0.15 -2.41 -11.82
CA ILE A 13 1.25 -2.83 -11.66
C ILE A 13 1.39 -4.35 -11.85
N LYS A 14 0.42 -5.16 -11.39
CA LYS A 14 0.38 -6.62 -11.62
C LYS A 14 0.29 -6.95 -13.10
N GLU A 15 -0.58 -6.28 -13.84
CA GLU A 15 -0.71 -6.47 -15.28
C GLU A 15 0.60 -6.11 -16.00
N LEU A 16 1.22 -4.98 -15.64
CA LEU A 16 2.53 -4.58 -16.18
C LEU A 16 3.62 -5.60 -15.87
N TYR A 17 3.61 -6.21 -14.68
CA TYR A 17 4.57 -7.23 -14.27
C TYR A 17 4.39 -8.52 -15.08
N GLN A 18 3.15 -8.96 -15.31
CA GLN A 18 2.88 -10.12 -16.18
C GLN A 18 3.41 -9.91 -17.60
N GLN A 19 3.31 -8.68 -18.13
CA GLN A 19 3.82 -8.33 -19.46
C GLN A 19 5.34 -8.14 -19.48
N ASN A 20 5.95 -7.75 -18.37
CA ASN A 20 7.37 -7.38 -18.28
C ASN A 20 8.04 -8.00 -17.03
N PRO A 21 8.15 -9.34 -16.94
CA PRO A 21 8.59 -10.01 -15.72
C PRO A 21 10.06 -9.76 -15.35
N ASN A 22 10.88 -9.26 -16.29
CA ASN A 22 12.30 -8.95 -16.09
C ASN A 22 12.56 -7.47 -15.74
N GLY A 23 11.51 -6.69 -15.47
CA GLY A 23 11.63 -5.26 -15.23
C GLY A 23 11.89 -4.44 -16.51
N PHE A 24 11.36 -3.22 -16.53
CA PHE A 24 11.50 -2.30 -17.67
C PHE A 24 11.51 -0.82 -17.27
N ILE A 25 11.33 -0.51 -15.99
CA ILE A 25 11.24 0.86 -15.46
C ILE A 25 12.61 1.28 -14.93
N ASP A 26 13.05 2.48 -15.30
CA ASP A 26 14.30 3.08 -14.83
C ASP A 26 14.13 3.88 -13.53
N LEU A 27 12.96 4.48 -13.30
CA LEU A 27 12.69 5.30 -12.13
C LEU A 27 11.22 5.20 -11.71
N ILE A 28 10.97 4.93 -10.44
CA ILE A 28 9.65 4.99 -9.81
C ILE A 28 9.65 6.10 -8.77
N TYR A 29 8.78 7.09 -8.95
CA TYR A 29 8.51 8.12 -7.96
C TYR A 29 7.10 7.96 -7.41
N ILE A 30 6.97 7.88 -6.09
CA ILE A 30 5.68 7.78 -5.39
C ILE A 30 5.62 8.78 -4.25
N ASP A 31 4.43 9.32 -4.02
CA ASP A 31 4.08 10.14 -2.86
C ASP A 31 2.89 9.49 -2.14
N PRO A 32 3.12 8.38 -1.40
CA PRO A 32 2.05 7.66 -0.76
C PRO A 32 1.48 8.46 0.43
N PRO A 33 0.24 8.20 0.83
CA PRO A 33 -0.35 8.87 1.99
C PRO A 33 0.48 8.63 3.26
N PHE A 34 0.94 9.70 3.91
CA PHE A 34 1.75 9.59 5.13
C PHE A 34 0.95 9.08 6.32
N ASN A 35 1.41 8.00 6.95
CA ASN A 35 0.96 7.56 8.27
C ASN A 35 1.56 8.45 9.39
N SER A 36 1.28 9.75 9.33
CA SER A 36 1.66 10.67 10.39
C SER A 36 0.67 10.49 11.54
N LYS A 37 1.14 9.96 12.67
CA LYS A 37 0.35 9.68 13.89
C LYS A 37 -0.42 10.89 14.48
N ARG A 38 -0.45 12.04 13.81
CA ARG A 38 -1.07 13.28 14.26
C ARG A 38 -2.57 13.37 13.93
N ASP A 39 -3.05 12.68 12.89
CA ASP A 39 -4.47 12.75 12.50
C ASP A 39 -5.34 11.56 12.94
N TYR A 40 -4.77 10.41 13.31
CA TYR A 40 -5.59 9.23 13.62
C TYR A 40 -6.07 9.16 15.08
N ASN A 41 -5.34 9.75 16.04
CA ASN A 41 -5.72 9.68 17.47
C ASN A 41 -6.59 10.86 17.93
N ILE A 42 -6.67 11.96 17.18
CA ILE A 42 -7.36 13.19 17.62
C ILE A 42 -8.78 13.31 17.02
N LEU A 43 -9.06 12.64 15.90
CA LEU A 43 -10.31 12.85 15.15
C LEU A 43 -11.48 11.93 15.51
N PHE A 44 -11.36 11.13 16.57
CA PHE A 44 -12.45 10.24 17.02
C PHE A 44 -13.17 10.70 18.31
N GLU A 45 -12.72 11.77 18.98
CA GLU A 45 -13.44 12.25 20.16
C GLU A 45 -13.78 13.74 20.18
N SER A 46 -13.09 14.61 19.42
CA SER A 46 -13.52 16.01 19.38
C SER A 46 -12.99 16.74 18.15
N ILE A 47 -13.91 17.36 17.42
CA ILE A 47 -13.81 18.62 16.66
C ILE A 47 -14.50 18.49 15.31
N ASP A 48 -15.54 19.30 15.20
CA ASP A 48 -16.39 19.58 14.06
C ASP A 48 -15.54 20.03 12.85
N LEU A 49 -15.59 19.30 11.73
CA LEU A 49 -14.70 19.54 10.58
C LEU A 49 -15.44 19.38 9.25
N SER A 50 -15.89 20.51 8.72
CA SER A 50 -16.53 20.65 7.41
C SER A 50 -15.58 20.54 6.21
N ASP A 51 -14.25 20.69 6.39
CA ASP A 51 -13.30 20.87 5.26
C ASP A 51 -12.42 19.66 4.90
N THR A 52 -12.61 18.50 5.52
CA THR A 52 -11.72 17.32 5.35
C THR A 52 -12.35 16.15 4.60
N LYS A 53 -13.55 16.32 4.01
CA LYS A 53 -14.34 15.21 3.44
C LYS A 53 -13.63 14.42 2.33
N ALA A 54 -12.98 15.08 1.38
CA ALA A 54 -12.41 14.38 0.22
C ALA A 54 -11.21 13.49 0.60
N GLN A 55 -10.31 13.99 1.46
CA GLN A 55 -9.20 13.20 1.99
C GLN A 55 -9.73 12.12 2.94
N LYS A 56 -10.62 12.46 3.88
CA LYS A 56 -11.24 11.45 4.76
C LYS A 56 -11.93 10.32 3.99
N GLN A 57 -12.58 10.60 2.88
CA GLN A 57 -13.31 9.60 2.11
C GLN A 57 -12.37 8.68 1.33
N ALA A 58 -11.34 9.21 0.67
CA ALA A 58 -10.30 8.39 0.05
C ALA A 58 -9.55 7.50 1.08
N PHE A 59 -9.39 7.99 2.31
CA PHE A 59 -8.75 7.22 3.39
C PHE A 59 -9.71 6.29 4.16
N ALA A 60 -11.01 6.56 4.19
CA ALA A 60 -11.99 5.67 4.82
C ALA A 60 -12.36 4.51 3.89
N ASP A 61 -12.45 4.77 2.58
CA ASP A 61 -12.88 3.78 1.59
C ASP A 61 -11.75 2.80 1.22
N THR A 62 -10.47 3.22 1.23
CA THR A 62 -9.34 2.33 0.85
C THR A 62 -8.79 1.49 2.01
N TRP A 63 -9.09 1.83 3.26
CA TRP A 63 -8.36 1.30 4.44
C TRP A 63 -9.27 0.63 5.48
N SER A 64 -10.44 0.13 5.06
CA SER A 64 -11.29 -0.64 5.96
C SER A 64 -10.56 -1.90 6.44
N ASN A 65 -10.78 -2.28 7.70
CA ASN A 65 -10.20 -3.47 8.36
C ASN A 65 -10.48 -4.81 7.65
N VAL A 66 -11.27 -4.79 6.56
CA VAL A 66 -11.63 -5.97 5.77
C VAL A 66 -10.56 -6.30 4.71
N SER A 67 -9.74 -5.32 4.27
CA SER A 67 -8.81 -5.49 3.14
C SER A 67 -7.41 -6.05 3.51
N TYR A 68 -6.99 -5.96 4.78
CA TYR A 68 -5.60 -6.29 5.13
C TYR A 68 -5.32 -7.81 5.16
N PHE A 69 -6.30 -8.63 5.54
CA PHE A 69 -6.13 -10.10 5.55
C PHE A 69 -5.97 -10.65 4.13
N ASP A 70 -6.78 -10.17 3.18
CA ASP A 70 -6.66 -10.54 1.78
C ASP A 70 -5.29 -10.12 1.22
N THR A 71 -4.84 -8.91 1.59
CA THR A 71 -3.49 -8.43 1.22
C THR A 71 -2.39 -9.32 1.81
N LEU A 72 -2.52 -9.74 3.08
CA LEU A 72 -1.55 -10.65 3.69
C LEU A 72 -1.53 -12.02 3.01
N ASN A 73 -2.70 -12.57 2.67
CA ASN A 73 -2.79 -13.83 1.94
C ASN A 73 -2.10 -13.71 0.58
N GLU A 74 -2.31 -12.62 -0.14
CA GLU A 74 -1.63 -12.37 -1.41
C GLU A 74 -0.11 -12.24 -1.24
N ILE A 75 0.35 -11.53 -0.19
CA ILE A 75 1.78 -11.43 0.13
C ILE A 75 2.37 -12.82 0.40
N GLN A 76 1.63 -13.71 1.07
CA GLN A 76 2.08 -15.08 1.32
C GLN A 76 2.34 -15.86 0.02
N GLU A 77 1.52 -15.63 -1.01
CA GLU A 77 1.66 -16.30 -2.31
C GLU A 77 2.87 -15.78 -3.10
N VAL A 78 3.18 -14.48 -3.01
CA VAL A 78 4.28 -13.87 -3.79
C VAL A 78 5.62 -13.84 -3.05
N ASN A 79 5.61 -13.78 -1.72
CA ASN A 79 6.81 -13.69 -0.90
C ASN A 79 6.56 -14.11 0.57
N LEU A 80 6.88 -15.37 0.89
CA LEU A 80 6.68 -15.93 2.22
C LEU A 80 7.50 -15.22 3.32
N ASP A 81 8.69 -14.73 3.01
CA ASP A 81 9.55 -14.04 3.98
C ASP A 81 8.95 -12.68 4.37
N LEU A 82 8.45 -11.92 3.41
CA LEU A 82 7.74 -10.65 3.64
C LEU A 82 6.45 -10.87 4.42
N TYR A 83 5.71 -11.93 4.09
CA TYR A 83 4.52 -12.32 4.86
C TYR A 83 4.87 -12.60 6.33
N ASN A 84 5.88 -13.45 6.58
CA ASN A 84 6.31 -13.80 7.93
C ASN A 84 6.78 -12.57 8.70
N PHE A 85 7.52 -11.68 8.04
CA PHE A 85 7.95 -10.41 8.62
C PHE A 85 6.76 -9.56 9.08
N LEU A 86 5.75 -9.35 8.22
CA LEU A 86 4.55 -8.58 8.57
C LEU A 86 3.72 -9.25 9.68
N LYS A 87 3.63 -10.59 9.67
CA LYS A 87 2.96 -11.36 10.73
C LYS A 87 3.62 -11.22 12.10
N VAL A 88 4.94 -11.00 12.17
CA VAL A 88 5.62 -10.71 13.44
C VAL A 88 5.12 -9.39 14.03
N PHE A 89 4.92 -8.35 13.21
CA PHE A 89 4.37 -7.07 13.69
C PHE A 89 2.91 -7.19 14.12
N ASP A 90 2.12 -8.05 13.46
CA ASP A 90 0.74 -8.35 13.83
C ASP A 90 0.63 -9.01 15.22
N ASN A 91 1.65 -9.80 15.60
CA ASN A 91 1.68 -10.50 16.88
C ASN A 91 2.29 -9.69 18.03
N ILE A 92 2.97 -8.58 17.74
CA ILE A 92 3.49 -7.62 18.73
C ILE A 92 2.43 -6.53 18.92
N ASN A 93 2.40 -5.84 20.07
CA ASN A 93 1.38 -4.84 20.43
C ASN A 93 1.42 -3.55 19.57
N PHE A 94 1.43 -3.69 18.26
CA PHE A 94 1.41 -2.66 17.24
C PHE A 94 -0.04 -2.28 16.91
N SER A 95 -0.26 -1.03 16.52
CA SER A 95 -1.60 -0.59 16.13
C SER A 95 -2.05 -1.29 14.84
N LYS A 96 -3.27 -1.85 14.83
CA LYS A 96 -3.87 -2.48 13.63
C LYS A 96 -3.82 -1.57 12.39
N SER A 97 -4.04 -0.26 12.56
CA SER A 97 -3.94 0.72 11.46
C SER A 97 -2.55 0.76 10.82
N ALA A 98 -1.49 0.65 11.62
CA ALA A 98 -0.12 0.62 11.10
C ALA A 98 0.18 -0.69 10.37
N ILE A 99 -0.28 -1.84 10.87
CA ILE A 99 -0.10 -3.12 10.19
C ILE A 99 -0.87 -3.13 8.86
N SER A 100 -2.12 -2.66 8.84
CA SER A 100 -2.89 -2.51 7.60
C SER A 100 -2.16 -1.63 6.59
N TYR A 101 -1.63 -0.48 7.04
CA TYR A 101 -0.84 0.40 6.19
C TYR A 101 0.40 -0.30 5.61
N LEU A 102 1.16 -0.98 6.47
CA LEU A 102 2.37 -1.69 6.07
C LEU A 102 2.06 -2.79 5.04
N SER A 103 1.03 -3.61 5.26
CA SER A 103 0.65 -4.68 4.33
C SER A 103 0.27 -4.13 2.95
N ILE A 104 -0.57 -3.09 2.92
CA ILE A 104 -1.05 -2.46 1.67
C ILE A 104 0.10 -1.83 0.89
N MET A 105 1.04 -1.18 1.57
CA MET A 105 2.22 -0.59 0.92
C MET A 105 3.26 -1.64 0.52
N ALA A 106 3.44 -2.69 1.33
CA ALA A 106 4.44 -3.72 1.10
C ALA A 106 4.21 -4.45 -0.23
N ILE A 107 2.98 -4.89 -0.51
CA ILE A 107 2.69 -5.59 -1.77
C ILE A 107 2.91 -4.69 -2.99
N ARG A 108 2.55 -3.40 -2.89
CA ARG A 108 2.73 -2.41 -3.95
C ARG A 108 4.22 -2.17 -4.23
N ILE A 109 5.00 -1.94 -3.18
CA ILE A 109 6.45 -1.73 -3.28
C ILE A 109 7.14 -2.99 -3.82
N TRP A 110 6.69 -4.18 -3.40
CA TRP A 110 7.24 -5.44 -3.90
C TRP A 110 7.10 -5.56 -5.41
N TYR A 111 5.91 -5.32 -5.96
CA TYR A 111 5.74 -5.34 -7.41
C TYR A 111 6.43 -4.18 -8.12
N MET A 112 6.45 -2.97 -7.55
CA MET A 112 7.21 -1.84 -8.09
C MET A 112 8.69 -2.22 -8.25
N HIS A 113 9.29 -2.85 -7.24
CA HIS A 113 10.66 -3.34 -7.30
C HIS A 113 10.86 -4.41 -8.38
N LYS A 114 9.86 -5.27 -8.64
CA LYS A 114 9.92 -6.25 -9.75
C LYS A 114 9.84 -5.61 -11.13
N LEU A 115 9.27 -4.41 -11.24
CA LEU A 115 9.21 -3.66 -12.48
C LEU A 115 10.45 -2.82 -12.75
N LEU A 116 11.30 -2.58 -11.76
CA LEU A 116 12.57 -1.91 -11.93
C LEU A 116 13.55 -2.78 -12.72
N LYS A 117 14.33 -2.15 -13.59
CA LYS A 117 15.56 -2.74 -14.10
C LYS A 117 16.58 -2.87 -12.96
N ASP A 118 17.62 -3.68 -13.15
CA ASP A 118 18.73 -3.78 -12.18
C ASP A 118 19.43 -2.44 -11.91
N THR A 119 19.35 -1.50 -12.85
CA THR A 119 19.89 -0.13 -12.73
C THR A 119 18.83 0.89 -12.30
N GLY A 120 17.60 0.46 -12.08
CA GLY A 120 16.47 1.34 -11.75
C GLY A 120 16.51 1.80 -10.30
N SER A 121 15.72 2.82 -9.98
CA SER A 121 15.54 3.33 -8.61
C SER A 121 14.10 3.66 -8.28
#